data_AF-A0A852ZZT3-F1
#
_entry.id   AF-A0A852ZZT3-F1
#
_cell.length_a   1.000
_cell.length_b   1.000
_cell.length_c   1.000
_cell.angle_alpha   90.00
_cell.angle_beta   90.00
_cell.angle_gamma   90.00
#
_symmetry.space_group_name_H-M   'P 1'
#
loop_
_entity.id
_entity.type
_entity.pdbx_description
1 polymer ?
#
loop_
_entity_poly.entity_id
_entity_poly.type
_entity_poly.pdbx_seq_one_letter_code
_entity_poly.pdbx_strand_id
1 'polypeptide(L)'
;MDPNNAVIQLCVRGMREEAEGRPADARAAFLRAWNAATDDYERCVAAHYLARHQPTPEETLRWNQQCLDLADAVGDERVGGFYASLHTNMGRAHQALGHVEQARRHYRLAAAHLADAPDDGYGEWVRYGIAEGLRATGGAAPRPAEETLRDLLNALCARADLLSLCLLLPAYVGDLGGQEDLARLDTAMRRLHATRRLPDEEQAALTRAIDALQGAHPSA
;
A
#
# COMPACT_ATOMS: atom_id res chain seq x y z
N MET A 1 -16.81 -12.61 7.61
CA MET A 1 -17.62 -12.38 6.40
C MET A 1 -18.46 -13.62 6.16
N ASP A 2 -19.77 -13.49 5.96
CA ASP A 2 -20.67 -14.63 5.69
C ASP A 2 -20.58 -15.03 4.20
N PRO A 3 -20.06 -16.22 3.85
CA PRO A 3 -19.93 -16.67 2.46
C PRO A 3 -21.29 -16.96 1.78
N ASN A 4 -22.39 -17.02 2.53
CA ASN A 4 -23.74 -17.18 1.97
C ASN A 4 -24.39 -15.84 1.58
N ASN A 5 -23.73 -14.71 1.88
CA ASN A 5 -24.22 -13.40 1.50
C ASN A 5 -24.19 -13.23 -0.03
N ALA A 6 -25.35 -12.96 -0.63
CA ALA A 6 -25.51 -12.84 -2.07
C ALA A 6 -24.64 -11.72 -2.69
N VAL A 7 -24.45 -10.61 -1.97
CA VAL A 7 -23.60 -9.49 -2.40
C VAL A 7 -22.14 -9.94 -2.44
N ILE A 8 -21.68 -10.62 -1.39
CA ILE A 8 -20.32 -11.17 -1.34
C ILE A 8 -20.08 -12.17 -2.46
N GLN A 9 -21.04 -13.06 -2.74
CA GLN A 9 -20.94 -14.03 -3.84
C GLN A 9 -20.86 -13.34 -5.21
N LEU A 10 -21.63 -12.27 -5.43
CA LEU A 10 -21.55 -11.47 -6.64
C LEU A 10 -20.19 -10.77 -6.79
N CYS A 11 -19.63 -10.25 -5.69
CA CYS A 11 -18.28 -9.68 -5.67
C CYS A 11 -17.21 -10.75 -5.95
N VAL A 12 -17.30 -11.94 -5.34
CA VAL A 12 -16.39 -13.07 -5.62
C VAL A 12 -16.45 -13.47 -7.08
N ARG A 13 -17.66 -13.56 -7.65
CA ARG A 13 -17.82 -13.79 -9.09
C ARG A 13 -17.14 -12.69 -9.89
N GLY A 14 -17.41 -11.42 -9.61
CA GLY A 14 -16.81 -10.31 -10.34
C GLY A 14 -15.28 -10.32 -10.33
N MET A 15 -14.65 -10.65 -9.18
CA MET A 15 -13.19 -10.82 -9.09
C MET A 15 -12.68 -11.95 -9.98
N ARG A 16 -13.43 -13.05 -10.10
CA ARG A 16 -13.08 -14.14 -11.01
C ARG A 16 -13.17 -13.71 -12.47
N GLU A 17 -14.25 -13.03 -12.85
CA GLU A 17 -14.42 -12.48 -14.21
C GLU A 17 -13.25 -11.54 -14.56
N GLU A 18 -12.83 -10.70 -13.62
CA GLU A 18 -11.69 -9.80 -13.76
C GLU A 18 -10.37 -10.58 -13.96
N ALA A 19 -10.11 -11.58 -13.12
CA ALA A 19 -8.92 -12.44 -13.24
C ALA A 19 -8.87 -13.21 -14.57
N GLU A 20 -10.05 -13.50 -15.15
CA GLU A 20 -10.18 -14.14 -16.47
C GLU A 20 -10.17 -13.13 -17.64
N GLY A 21 -9.87 -11.85 -17.38
CA GLY A 21 -9.74 -10.82 -18.41
C GLY A 21 -11.07 -10.33 -18.99
N ARG A 22 -12.19 -10.46 -18.24
CA ARG A 22 -13.54 -10.06 -18.64
C ARG A 22 -14.03 -8.84 -17.83
N PRO A 23 -13.49 -7.63 -18.06
CA PRO A 23 -13.80 -6.45 -17.25
C PRO A 23 -15.26 -5.98 -17.35
N ALA A 24 -15.93 -6.21 -18.48
CA ALA A 24 -17.34 -5.87 -18.65
C ALA A 24 -18.24 -6.77 -17.79
N ASP A 25 -17.96 -8.07 -17.75
CA ASP A 25 -18.69 -9.04 -16.94
C ASP A 25 -18.43 -8.83 -15.45
N ALA A 26 -17.18 -8.53 -15.08
CA ALA A 26 -16.80 -8.14 -13.72
C ALA A 26 -17.63 -6.93 -13.25
N ARG A 27 -17.64 -5.86 -14.04
CA ARG A 27 -18.44 -4.65 -13.76
C ARG A 27 -19.92 -4.96 -13.62
N ALA A 28 -20.48 -5.81 -14.49
CA ALA A 28 -21.88 -6.21 -14.42
C ALA A 28 -22.20 -6.99 -13.14
N ALA A 29 -21.30 -7.86 -12.69
CA ALA A 29 -21.44 -8.60 -11.44
C ALA A 29 -21.40 -7.64 -10.23
N PHE A 30 -20.44 -6.71 -10.18
CA PHE A 30 -20.36 -5.73 -9.10
C PHE A 30 -21.56 -4.77 -9.06
N LEU A 31 -22.10 -4.38 -10.22
CA LEU A 31 -23.31 -3.56 -10.28
C LEU A 31 -24.53 -4.31 -9.75
N ARG A 32 -24.64 -5.61 -10.03
CA ARG A 32 -25.67 -6.46 -9.42
C ARG A 32 -25.49 -6.57 -7.91
N ALA A 33 -24.26 -6.67 -7.41
CA ALA A 33 -23.96 -6.67 -5.99
C ALA A 33 -24.45 -5.38 -5.32
N TRP A 34 -24.15 -4.23 -5.92
CA TRP A 34 -24.60 -2.91 -5.46
C TRP A 34 -26.13 -2.82 -5.39
N ASN A 35 -26.83 -3.25 -6.45
CA ASN A 35 -28.30 -3.20 -6.49
C ASN A 35 -28.97 -4.20 -5.53
N ALA A 36 -28.28 -5.29 -5.16
CA ALA A 36 -28.79 -6.30 -4.24
C ALA A 36 -28.50 -5.97 -2.77
N ALA A 37 -27.60 -5.01 -2.49
CA ALA A 37 -27.17 -4.67 -1.16
C ALA A 37 -28.30 -4.05 -0.32
N THR A 38 -28.50 -4.64 0.86
CA THR A 38 -29.56 -4.32 1.81
C THR A 38 -29.08 -3.40 2.92
N ASP A 39 -27.82 -3.51 3.32
CA ASP A 39 -27.18 -2.68 4.33
C ASP A 39 -25.96 -1.91 3.80
N ASP A 40 -25.43 -1.01 4.62
CA ASP A 40 -24.32 -0.13 4.22
C ASP A 40 -22.97 -0.87 4.15
N TYR A 41 -22.83 -1.99 4.86
CA TYR A 41 -21.64 -2.84 4.75
C TYR A 41 -21.58 -3.54 3.39
N GLU A 42 -22.68 -4.13 2.96
CA GLU A 42 -22.83 -4.73 1.64
C GLU A 42 -22.63 -3.70 0.53
N ARG A 43 -23.21 -2.50 0.67
CA ARG A 43 -23.01 -1.39 -0.28
C ARG A 43 -21.55 -0.96 -0.31
N CYS A 44 -20.88 -0.87 0.84
CA CYS A 44 -19.46 -0.54 0.94
C CYS A 44 -18.62 -1.55 0.13
N VAL A 45 -18.81 -2.85 0.37
CA VAL A 45 -18.09 -3.90 -0.35
C VAL A 45 -18.35 -3.82 -1.87
N ALA A 46 -19.61 -3.63 -2.29
CA ALA A 46 -19.93 -3.50 -3.70
C ALA A 46 -19.31 -2.24 -4.35
N ALA A 47 -19.35 -1.10 -3.66
CA ALA A 47 -18.76 0.16 -4.11
C ALA A 47 -17.24 0.04 -4.30
N HIS A 48 -16.54 -0.64 -3.37
CA HIS A 48 -15.11 -0.90 -3.46
C HIS A 48 -14.73 -1.56 -4.80
N TYR A 49 -15.46 -2.61 -5.20
CA TYR A 49 -15.18 -3.29 -6.46
C TYR A 49 -15.65 -2.51 -7.68
N LEU A 50 -16.78 -1.80 -7.60
CA LEU A 50 -17.22 -0.92 -8.69
C LEU A 50 -16.20 0.17 -9.01
N ALA A 51 -15.55 0.75 -8.01
CA ALA A 51 -14.55 1.81 -8.20
C ALA A 51 -13.42 1.43 -9.17
N ARG A 52 -13.10 0.13 -9.28
CA ARG A 52 -12.04 -0.40 -10.16
C ARG A 52 -12.44 -0.45 -11.65
N HIS A 53 -13.73 -0.35 -11.95
CA HIS A 53 -14.29 -0.54 -13.29
C HIS A 53 -15.06 0.70 -13.76
N GLN A 54 -14.45 1.87 -13.63
CA GLN A 54 -15.03 3.14 -14.06
C GLN A 54 -14.35 3.67 -15.34
N PRO A 55 -15.11 4.34 -16.21
CA PRO A 55 -14.58 4.82 -17.49
C PRO A 55 -13.64 6.02 -17.34
N THR A 56 -13.74 6.76 -16.23
CA THR A 56 -12.92 7.95 -15.99
C THR A 56 -12.37 8.00 -14.55
N PRO A 57 -11.24 8.68 -14.32
CA PRO A 57 -10.70 8.87 -12.98
C PRO A 57 -11.65 9.59 -12.01
N GLU A 58 -12.50 10.49 -12.50
CA GLU A 58 -13.51 11.19 -11.69
C GLU A 58 -14.57 10.22 -11.16
N GLU A 59 -15.04 9.29 -11.99
CA GLU A 59 -15.98 8.26 -11.56
C GLU A 59 -15.32 7.27 -10.60
N THR A 60 -14.05 6.92 -10.82
CA THR A 60 -13.25 6.15 -9.86
C THR A 60 -13.18 6.86 -8.51
N LEU A 61 -12.90 8.17 -8.49
CA LEU A 61 -12.88 8.95 -7.25
C LEU A 61 -14.26 8.97 -6.58
N ARG A 62 -15.33 9.21 -7.34
CA ARG A 62 -16.71 9.26 -6.83
C ARG A 62 -17.10 7.94 -6.16
N TRP A 63 -16.78 6.80 -6.76
CA TRP A 63 -17.06 5.49 -6.18
C TRP A 63 -16.18 5.17 -4.97
N ASN A 64 -14.91 5.56 -4.97
CA ASN A 64 -14.06 5.41 -3.78
C ASN A 64 -14.55 6.28 -2.62
N GLN A 65 -15.02 7.50 -2.89
CA GLN A 65 -15.62 8.37 -1.87
C GLN A 65 -16.91 7.74 -1.32
N GLN A 66 -17.79 7.25 -2.19
CA GLN A 66 -19.00 6.54 -1.78
C GLN A 66 -18.69 5.33 -0.90
N CYS A 67 -17.64 4.57 -1.24
CA CYS A 67 -17.19 3.44 -0.44
C CYS A 67 -16.72 3.87 0.96
N LEU A 68 -15.94 4.95 1.04
CA LEU A 68 -15.45 5.49 2.31
C LEU A 68 -16.60 6.03 3.18
N ASP A 69 -17.54 6.77 2.59
CA ASP A 69 -18.71 7.31 3.30
C ASP A 69 -19.58 6.18 3.88
N LEU A 70 -19.72 5.08 3.14
CA LEU A 70 -20.44 3.89 3.61
C LEU A 70 -19.69 3.15 4.72
N ALA A 71 -18.36 3.06 4.62
CA ALA A 71 -17.56 2.51 5.72
C ALA A 71 -17.72 3.33 7.00
N ASP A 72 -17.68 4.66 6.88
CA ASP A 72 -17.91 5.59 8.01
C ASP A 72 -19.31 5.46 8.60
N ALA A 73 -20.33 5.23 7.76
CA ALA A 73 -21.70 4.99 8.22
C ALA A 73 -21.87 3.65 8.95
N VAL A 74 -21.13 2.60 8.54
CA VAL A 74 -21.10 1.31 9.25
C VAL A 74 -20.42 1.46 10.61
N GLY A 75 -19.24 2.10 10.64
CA GLY A 75 -18.59 2.57 11.86
C GLY A 75 -18.23 1.51 12.91
N ASP A 76 -18.27 0.22 12.56
CA ASP A 76 -17.98 -0.90 13.45
C ASP A 76 -16.76 -1.73 13.00
N GLU A 77 -16.41 -2.76 13.76
CA GLU A 77 -15.23 -3.60 13.54
C GLU A 77 -15.20 -4.27 12.16
N ARG A 78 -16.34 -4.41 11.47
CA ARG A 78 -16.42 -5.07 10.16
C ARG A 78 -15.69 -4.29 9.07
N VAL A 79 -15.53 -2.98 9.23
CA VAL A 79 -14.88 -2.09 8.25
C VAL A 79 -13.52 -1.56 8.72
N GLY A 80 -13.15 -1.78 9.98
CA GLY A 80 -11.88 -1.32 10.56
C GLY A 80 -10.67 -1.67 9.69
N GLY A 81 -10.53 -2.94 9.33
CA GLY A 81 -9.43 -3.42 8.49
C GLY A 81 -9.47 -2.98 7.02
N PHE A 82 -10.51 -2.27 6.58
CA PHE A 82 -10.60 -1.73 5.22
C PHE A 82 -10.06 -0.31 5.11
N TYR A 83 -10.02 0.47 6.20
CA TYR A 83 -9.68 1.89 6.13
C TYR A 83 -8.32 2.17 5.49
N ALA A 84 -7.30 1.35 5.77
CA ALA A 84 -5.99 1.46 5.14
C ALA A 84 -6.09 1.36 3.60
N SER A 85 -6.84 0.39 3.07
CA SER A 85 -6.99 0.20 1.62
C SER A 85 -7.93 1.22 0.99
N LEU A 86 -9.03 1.60 1.66
CA LEU A 86 -9.95 2.64 1.19
C LEU A 86 -9.25 3.98 1.03
N HIS A 87 -8.47 4.40 2.02
CA HIS A 87 -7.69 5.62 1.92
C HIS A 87 -6.54 5.51 0.90
N THR A 88 -5.92 4.34 0.75
CA THR A 88 -4.93 4.12 -0.32
C THR A 88 -5.57 4.32 -1.70
N ASN A 89 -6.78 3.81 -1.92
CA ASN A 89 -7.51 3.98 -3.19
C ASN A 89 -7.93 5.43 -3.44
N MET A 90 -8.39 6.14 -2.40
CA MET A 90 -8.63 7.59 -2.48
C MET A 90 -7.36 8.35 -2.86
N GLY A 91 -6.22 8.01 -2.25
CA GLY A 91 -4.91 8.55 -2.59
C GLY A 91 -4.59 8.40 -4.07
N ARG A 92 -4.72 7.17 -4.60
CA ARG A 92 -4.49 6.85 -6.02
C ARG A 92 -5.44 7.60 -6.95
N ALA A 93 -6.73 7.66 -6.61
CA ALA A 93 -7.73 8.37 -7.41
C ALA A 93 -7.46 9.88 -7.48
N HIS A 94 -7.06 10.49 -6.36
CA HIS A 94 -6.64 11.90 -6.35
C HIS A 94 -5.35 12.13 -7.16
N GLN A 95 -4.36 11.24 -7.08
CA GLN A 95 -3.14 11.35 -7.90
C GLN A 95 -3.44 11.28 -9.39
N ALA A 96 -4.34 10.38 -9.82
CA ALA A 96 -4.74 10.24 -11.22
C ALA A 96 -5.37 11.54 -11.78
N LEU A 97 -5.95 12.36 -10.91
CA LEU A 97 -6.53 13.66 -11.24
C LEU A 97 -5.57 14.84 -11.01
N GLY A 98 -4.32 14.59 -10.58
CA GLY A 98 -3.35 15.64 -10.26
C GLY A 98 -3.60 16.36 -8.93
N HIS A 99 -4.52 15.88 -8.10
CA HIS A 99 -4.85 16.43 -6.78
C HIS A 99 -3.82 15.99 -5.71
N VAL A 100 -2.57 16.44 -5.85
CA VAL A 100 -1.42 15.96 -5.05
C VAL A 100 -1.62 16.12 -3.54
N GLU A 101 -2.15 17.26 -3.09
CA GLU A 101 -2.36 17.52 -1.66
C GLU A 101 -3.40 16.59 -1.04
N GLN A 102 -4.51 16.37 -1.75
CA GLN A 102 -5.58 15.47 -1.32
C GLN A 102 -5.09 14.03 -1.31
N ALA A 103 -4.33 13.63 -2.34
CA ALA A 103 -3.69 12.32 -2.38
C ALA A 103 -2.78 12.10 -1.18
N ARG A 104 -1.91 13.06 -0.87
CA ARG A 104 -1.00 12.99 0.28
C ARG A 104 -1.76 12.84 1.59
N ARG A 105 -2.84 13.61 1.78
CA ARG A 105 -3.70 13.51 2.96
C ARG A 105 -4.25 12.09 3.11
N HIS A 106 -4.76 11.51 2.03
CA HIS A 106 -5.30 10.16 2.08
C HIS A 106 -4.24 9.10 2.34
N TYR A 107 -3.03 9.19 1.78
CA TYR A 107 -1.97 8.24 2.12
C TYR A 107 -1.53 8.33 3.59
N ARG A 108 -1.56 9.52 4.20
CA ARG A 108 -1.30 9.66 5.65
C ARG A 108 -2.40 9.01 6.50
N LEU A 109 -3.67 9.17 6.10
CA LEU A 109 -4.79 8.49 6.76
C LEU A 109 -4.67 6.97 6.59
N ALA A 110 -4.29 6.49 5.40
CA ALA A 110 -4.06 5.08 5.16
C ALA A 110 -2.95 4.50 6.07
N ALA A 111 -1.85 5.24 6.23
CA ALA A 111 -0.76 4.85 7.14
C ALA A 111 -1.23 4.76 8.60
N ALA A 112 -2.10 5.67 9.05
CA ALA A 112 -2.64 5.67 10.41
C ALA A 112 -3.54 4.46 10.71
N HIS A 113 -4.20 3.91 9.69
CA HIS A 113 -5.06 2.72 9.81
C HIS A 113 -4.35 1.40 9.51
N LEU A 114 -3.05 1.43 9.23
CA LEU A 114 -2.34 0.22 8.81
C LEU A 114 -2.28 -0.85 9.92
N ALA A 115 -2.32 -0.44 11.20
CA ALA A 115 -2.36 -1.37 12.33
C ALA A 115 -3.66 -2.19 12.40
N ASP A 116 -4.75 -1.71 11.77
CA ASP A 116 -6.04 -2.40 11.70
C ASP A 116 -6.11 -3.35 10.50
N ALA A 117 -5.19 -3.23 9.55
CA ALA A 117 -5.14 -4.09 8.37
C ALA A 117 -4.73 -5.53 8.75
N PRO A 118 -5.17 -6.54 7.98
CA PRO A 118 -4.72 -7.92 8.19
C PRO A 118 -3.19 -8.02 8.18
N ASP A 119 -2.62 -8.70 9.18
CA ASP A 119 -1.18 -9.00 9.23
C ASP A 119 -0.86 -10.21 8.34
N ASP A 120 -1.05 -10.02 7.04
CA ASP A 120 -0.81 -10.99 5.99
C ASP A 120 -0.22 -10.32 4.74
N GLY A 121 -0.03 -11.10 3.67
CA GLY A 121 0.52 -10.58 2.41
C GLY A 121 -0.33 -9.46 1.77
N TYR A 122 -1.63 -9.38 2.08
CA TYR A 122 -2.47 -8.28 1.63
C TYR A 122 -2.14 -6.99 2.40
N GLY A 123 -2.02 -7.07 3.73
CA GLY A 123 -1.58 -5.95 4.56
C GLY A 123 -0.21 -5.40 4.15
N GLU A 124 0.74 -6.28 3.85
CA GLU A 124 2.05 -5.89 3.31
C GLU A 124 1.93 -5.16 1.96
N TRP A 125 1.07 -5.66 1.06
CA TRP A 125 0.85 -5.01 -0.23
C TRP A 125 0.22 -3.62 -0.10
N VAL A 126 -0.74 -3.46 0.82
CA VAL A 126 -1.32 -2.15 1.15
C VAL A 126 -0.23 -1.22 1.69
N ARG A 127 0.64 -1.70 2.60
CA ARG A 127 1.78 -0.92 3.11
C ARG A 127 2.68 -0.41 1.99
N TYR A 128 3.03 -1.25 1.02
CA TYR A 128 3.84 -0.84 -0.13
C TYR A 128 3.15 0.27 -0.94
N GLY A 129 1.86 0.13 -1.20
CA GLY A 129 1.08 1.15 -1.90
C GLY A 129 1.02 2.49 -1.16
N ILE A 130 0.92 2.46 0.16
CA ILE A 130 0.95 3.67 1.01
C ILE A 130 2.32 4.35 0.93
N ALA A 131 3.40 3.60 1.15
CA ALA A 131 4.76 4.13 1.15
C ALA A 131 5.15 4.72 -0.23
N GLU A 132 4.78 4.04 -1.31
CA GLU A 132 4.90 4.56 -2.68
C GLU A 132 4.13 5.88 -2.86
N GLY A 133 2.86 5.91 -2.45
CA GLY A 133 2.01 7.10 -2.54
C GLY A 133 2.56 8.30 -1.74
N LEU A 134 3.05 8.06 -0.53
CA LEU A 134 3.69 9.09 0.29
C LEU A 134 4.96 9.63 -0.37
N ARG A 135 5.82 8.77 -0.93
CA ARG A 135 7.01 9.22 -1.66
C ARG A 135 6.64 10.04 -2.91
N ALA A 136 5.72 9.54 -3.72
CA ALA A 136 5.30 10.18 -4.96
C ALA A 136 4.63 11.54 -4.74
N THR A 137 4.03 11.76 -3.57
CA THR A 137 3.35 13.02 -3.23
C THR A 137 4.19 13.94 -2.35
N GLY A 138 5.42 13.58 -1.98
CA GLY A 138 6.24 14.36 -1.04
C GLY A 138 5.73 14.34 0.40
N GLY A 139 4.95 13.31 0.76
CA GLY A 139 4.47 13.06 2.12
C GLY A 139 5.37 12.15 2.95
N ALA A 140 6.37 11.51 2.35
CA ALA A 140 7.35 10.68 3.06
C ALA A 140 8.25 11.55 3.96
N ALA A 141 8.55 11.06 5.16
CA ALA A 141 9.52 11.70 6.03
C ALA A 141 10.93 11.62 5.39
N PRO A 142 11.79 12.63 5.59
CA PRO A 142 13.19 12.54 5.20
C PRO A 142 13.86 11.34 5.89
N ARG A 143 14.68 10.59 5.16
CA ARG A 143 15.31 9.38 5.68
C ARG A 143 16.82 9.58 5.79
N PRO A 144 17.44 9.18 6.91
CA PRO A 144 18.89 9.15 6.96
C PRO A 144 19.41 8.17 5.90
N ALA A 145 20.53 8.53 5.26
CA ALA A 145 21.15 7.74 4.19
C ALA A 145 20.26 7.44 2.97
N GLU A 146 19.20 8.23 2.71
CA GLU A 146 18.29 7.99 1.58
C GLU A 146 19.00 7.90 0.23
N GLU A 147 19.91 8.84 -0.04
CA GLU A 147 20.68 8.88 -1.28
C GLU A 147 21.57 7.65 -1.40
N THR A 148 22.31 7.30 -0.34
CA THR A 148 23.17 6.11 -0.31
C THR A 148 22.38 4.82 -0.52
N LEU A 149 21.20 4.69 0.10
CA LEU A 149 20.32 3.53 -0.10
C LEU A 149 19.79 3.46 -1.53
N ARG A 150 19.43 4.60 -2.11
CA ARG A 150 18.95 4.68 -3.49
C ARG A 150 20.05 4.27 -4.49
N ASP A 151 21.27 4.75 -4.29
CA ASP A 151 22.41 4.41 -5.14
C ASP A 151 22.76 2.93 -5.04
N LEU A 152 22.76 2.37 -3.82
CA LEU A 152 22.96 0.94 -3.60
C LEU A 152 21.88 0.11 -4.31
N LEU A 153 20.61 0.48 -4.19
CA LEU A 153 19.50 -0.18 -4.88
C LEU A 153 19.62 -0.09 -6.41
N ASN A 154 20.03 1.05 -6.95
CA ASN A 154 20.28 1.22 -8.37
C ASN A 154 21.40 0.29 -8.87
N ALA A 155 22.51 0.21 -8.13
CA ALA A 155 23.62 -0.67 -8.44
C ALA A 155 23.21 -2.15 -8.39
N LEU A 156 22.43 -2.53 -7.38
CA LEU A 156 21.85 -3.86 -7.19
C LEU A 156 20.94 -4.27 -8.36
N CYS A 157 20.05 -3.37 -8.80
CA CYS A 157 19.19 -3.57 -9.95
C CYS A 157 20.00 -3.71 -11.24
N ALA A 158 21.00 -2.87 -11.46
CA ALA A 158 21.84 -2.89 -12.66
C ALA A 158 22.57 -4.22 -12.85
N ARG A 159 22.92 -4.91 -11.76
CA ARG A 159 23.58 -6.23 -11.79
C ARG A 159 22.63 -7.42 -11.64
N ALA A 160 21.32 -7.19 -11.54
CA ALA A 160 20.33 -8.22 -11.24
C ALA A 160 20.68 -9.08 -10.01
N ASP A 161 21.20 -8.47 -8.93
CA ASP A 161 21.56 -9.19 -7.70
C ASP A 161 20.32 -9.45 -6.84
N LEU A 162 19.53 -10.43 -7.29
CA LEU A 162 18.23 -10.76 -6.74
C LEU A 162 18.26 -11.06 -5.25
N LEU A 163 19.29 -11.76 -4.77
CA LEU A 163 19.38 -12.14 -3.36
C LEU A 163 19.64 -10.91 -2.46
N SER A 164 20.44 -9.94 -2.91
CA SER A 164 20.69 -8.73 -2.14
C SER A 164 19.48 -7.79 -2.18
N LEU A 165 18.82 -7.71 -3.34
CA LEU A 165 17.53 -7.02 -3.49
C LEU A 165 16.45 -7.62 -2.59
N CYS A 166 16.34 -8.94 -2.54
CA CYS A 166 15.37 -9.66 -1.70
C CYS A 166 15.53 -9.33 -0.20
N LEU A 167 16.76 -9.10 0.26
CA LEU A 167 17.03 -8.74 1.65
C LEU A 167 16.67 -7.29 1.99
N LEU A 168 16.79 -6.37 1.04
CA LEU A 168 16.68 -4.93 1.30
C LEU A 168 15.34 -4.31 0.85
N LEU A 169 14.80 -4.76 -0.30
CA LEU A 169 13.61 -4.16 -0.92
C LEU A 169 12.37 -4.17 -0.03
N PRO A 170 12.01 -5.25 0.68
CA PRO A 170 10.79 -5.24 1.51
C PRO A 170 10.81 -4.11 2.55
N ALA A 171 11.94 -3.93 3.24
CA ALA A 171 12.10 -2.87 4.23
C ALA A 171 12.08 -1.47 3.57
N TYR A 172 12.74 -1.30 2.43
CA TYR A 172 12.80 -0.01 1.73
C TYR A 172 11.48 0.39 1.07
N VAL A 173 10.81 -0.55 0.40
CA VAL A 173 9.55 -0.29 -0.31
C VAL A 173 8.41 -0.08 0.67
N GLY A 174 8.40 -0.79 1.81
CA GLY A 174 7.39 -0.63 2.86
C GLY A 174 7.66 0.47 3.88
N ASP A 175 8.71 1.25 3.70
CA ASP A 175 9.13 2.29 4.62
C ASP A 175 8.15 3.49 4.64
N LEU A 176 7.46 3.68 5.76
CA LEU A 176 6.56 4.81 6.02
C LEU A 176 7.25 5.98 6.75
N GLY A 177 8.53 5.83 7.12
CA GLY A 177 9.32 6.84 7.81
C GLY A 177 9.16 6.86 9.33
N GLY A 178 8.51 5.86 9.93
CA GLY A 178 8.38 5.72 11.39
C GLY A 178 9.62 5.11 12.06
N GLN A 179 9.66 5.12 13.39
CA GLN A 179 10.76 4.49 14.15
C GLN A 179 10.84 2.98 13.89
N GLU A 180 9.70 2.30 13.75
CA GLU A 180 9.65 0.88 13.38
C GLU A 180 10.21 0.63 11.98
N ASP A 181 9.99 1.55 11.04
CA ASP A 181 10.54 1.45 9.69
C ASP A 181 12.06 1.57 9.68
N LEU A 182 12.60 2.51 10.45
CA LEU A 182 14.04 2.67 10.63
C LEU A 182 14.65 1.38 11.21
N ALA A 183 14.01 0.76 12.19
CA ALA A 183 14.46 -0.51 12.76
C ALA A 183 14.41 -1.67 11.74
N ARG A 184 13.37 -1.73 10.90
CA ARG A 184 13.25 -2.71 9.81
C ARG A 184 14.35 -2.52 8.76
N LEU A 185 14.64 -1.28 8.38
CA LEU A 185 15.72 -0.91 7.46
C LEU A 185 17.09 -1.26 8.02
N ASP A 186 17.39 -0.89 9.27
CA ASP A 186 18.66 -1.23 9.93
C ASP A 186 18.86 -2.75 9.97
N THR A 187 17.82 -3.50 10.34
CA THR A 187 17.86 -4.97 10.35
C THR A 187 18.14 -5.54 8.96
N ALA A 188 17.46 -5.04 7.92
CA ALA A 188 17.65 -5.48 6.54
C ALA A 188 19.08 -5.18 6.04
N MET A 189 19.58 -3.98 6.31
CA MET A 189 20.93 -3.57 5.95
C MET A 189 22.00 -4.41 6.66
N ARG A 190 21.85 -4.69 7.96
CA ARG A 190 22.79 -5.55 8.71
C ARG A 190 22.80 -6.97 8.18
N ARG A 191 21.64 -7.52 7.83
CA ARG A 191 21.53 -8.85 7.20
C ARG A 191 22.26 -8.87 5.87
N LEU A 192 22.03 -7.89 4.99
CA LEU A 192 22.75 -7.76 3.74
C LEU A 192 24.26 -7.60 3.97
N HIS A 193 24.66 -6.73 4.89
CA HIS A 193 26.06 -6.47 5.23
C HIS A 193 26.78 -7.75 5.69
N ALA A 194 26.12 -8.57 6.52
CA ALA A 194 26.67 -9.82 7.03
C ALA A 194 26.96 -10.86 5.93
N THR A 195 26.30 -10.76 4.77
CA THR A 195 26.56 -11.68 3.64
C THR A 195 27.92 -11.46 2.97
N ARG A 196 28.55 -10.28 3.16
CA ARG A 196 29.86 -9.91 2.60
C ARG A 196 29.99 -10.11 1.08
N ARG A 197 28.89 -10.01 0.35
CA ARG A 197 28.82 -10.32 -1.09
C ARG A 197 28.82 -9.10 -2.00
N LEU A 198 28.70 -7.91 -1.42
CA LEU A 198 28.73 -6.66 -2.16
C LEU A 198 30.18 -6.33 -2.54
N PRO A 199 30.42 -5.65 -3.68
CA PRO A 199 31.71 -5.03 -3.97
C PRO A 199 32.17 -4.13 -2.81
N ASP A 200 33.49 -4.00 -2.62
CA ASP A 200 34.06 -3.26 -1.47
C ASP A 200 33.50 -1.85 -1.30
N GLU A 201 33.31 -1.12 -2.40
CA GLU A 201 32.75 0.24 -2.38
C GLU A 201 31.31 0.26 -1.87
N GLU A 202 30.49 -0.70 -2.31
CA GLU A 202 29.10 -0.83 -1.89
C GLU A 202 28.97 -1.39 -0.47
N GLN A 203 29.87 -2.29 -0.07
CA GLN A 203 29.97 -2.78 1.29
C GLN A 203 30.32 -1.63 2.25
N ALA A 204 31.23 -0.74 1.84
CA ALA A 204 31.56 0.47 2.59
C ALA A 204 30.40 1.47 2.60
N ALA A 205 29.66 1.62 1.48
CA ALA A 205 28.47 2.46 1.42
C ALA A 205 27.36 1.95 2.36
N LEU A 206 27.13 0.64 2.40
CA LEU A 206 26.19 0.01 3.32
C LEU A 206 26.60 0.20 4.79
N THR A 207 27.90 0.15 5.07
CA THR A 207 28.43 0.46 6.42
C THR A 207 28.07 1.89 6.82
N ARG A 208 28.35 2.88 5.96
CA ARG A 208 27.99 4.28 6.22
C ARG A 208 26.49 4.48 6.42
N ALA A 209 25.66 3.78 5.65
CA ALA A 209 24.20 3.86 5.78
C ALA A 209 23.70 3.30 7.12
N ILE A 210 24.29 2.19 7.60
CA ILE A 210 24.00 1.62 8.92
C ILE A 210 24.40 2.61 10.02
N ASP A 211 25.62 3.18 9.95
CA ASP A 211 26.11 4.13 10.95
C ASP A 211 25.25 5.41 10.99
N ALA A 212 24.80 5.90 9.84
CA ALA A 212 23.92 7.07 9.73
C ALA A 212 22.55 6.85 10.38
N LEU A 213 21.97 5.65 10.28
CA LEU A 213 20.73 5.30 10.99
C LEU A 213 20.96 5.26 12.51
N GLN A 214 22.07 4.70 12.97
CA GLN A 214 22.40 4.66 14.41
C GLN A 214 22.59 6.06 15.00
N GLY A 215 23.27 6.96 14.29
CA GLY A 215 23.46 8.34 14.74
C GLY A 215 22.17 9.17 14.81
N ALA A 216 21.10 8.74 14.12
CA ALA A 216 19.78 9.37 14.17
C ALA A 216 18.94 8.91 15.38
N HIS A 217 19.34 7.84 16.07
CA HIS A 217 18.75 7.40 17.34
C HIS A 217 19.66 7.84 18.49
N PRO A 218 19.29 8.85 19.31
CA PRO A 218 20.02 9.09 20.54
C PRO A 218 19.94 7.81 21.39
N SER A 219 21.09 7.33 21.87
CA SER A 219 21.13 6.21 22.79
C SER A 219 20.20 6.51 23.97
N ALA A 220 19.23 5.62 24.19
CA ALA A 220 18.32 5.69 25.33
C ALA A 220 19.09 5.60 26.67
#